data_AF-A0A6A6J7P7-F1
#
_entry.id   AF-A0A6A6J7P7-F1
#
_cell.length_a   1.000
_cell.length_b   1.000
_cell.length_c   1.000
_cell.angle_alpha   90.00
_cell.angle_beta   90.00
_cell.angle_gamma   90.00
#
_symmetry.space_group_name_H-M   'P 1'
#
loop_
_entity.id
_entity.type
_entity.pdbx_description
1 polymer ?
#
loop_
_entity_poly.entity_id
_entity_poly.type
_entity_poly.pdbx_seq_one_letter_code
_entity_poly.pdbx_strand_id
1 'polypeptide(L)'
;MNYANMIEEKNLKKTFIIATLCSTLIGTFTSSMGLWDRINEKRKQKKIDYKQDDQIKELKEKVEKAEQRFNQQQNQFNNRQEDLGNNFHMSGAMIQRQYDEGYGRLGRRFAMGDTLTENQLQAQVISLQQAVITVLQDALYNDRQLSRADLSKLIAASNQARDGSLDALRQHQQRLALEAPPPRSLPSTSSSSTRSSSSLSADGLFCRYAIDLQTLPNKPLAADFAPGGRCRCPACGVRIDATADDFWKIGKRTPVLISENRLQKQVFENREFVLGQRFVIKCHTPDGQYACVLCNQFKDVDALCRSVESLVKHVGNFHSAEELSMDPDLRENRAVERRVSLPLPPPPMGSVTREKQVKEVVYR
;
A
#
# COMPACT_ATOMS: atom_id res chain seq x y z
N MET A 1 22.76 -25.73 -21.92
CA MET A 1 21.52 -24.98 -21.62
C MET A 1 20.51 -25.95 -21.02
N ASN A 2 20.13 -25.77 -19.76
CA ASN A 2 19.33 -26.74 -19.01
C ASN A 2 17.84 -26.57 -19.30
N TYR A 3 17.22 -27.60 -19.88
CA TYR A 3 15.78 -27.65 -20.18
C TYR A 3 14.88 -27.52 -18.94
N ALA A 4 15.38 -27.85 -17.75
CA ALA A 4 14.65 -27.72 -16.48
C ALA A 4 14.29 -26.26 -16.15
N ASN A 5 15.23 -25.33 -16.29
CA ASN A 5 14.98 -23.90 -16.03
C ASN A 5 13.95 -23.32 -17.01
N MET A 6 13.91 -23.83 -18.25
CA MET A 6 12.96 -23.38 -19.27
C MET A 6 11.54 -23.95 -19.04
N ILE A 7 11.43 -25.11 -18.38
CA ILE A 7 10.15 -25.70 -17.97
C ILE A 7 9.61 -24.97 -16.74
N GLU A 8 10.46 -24.67 -15.76
CA GLU A 8 10.10 -23.87 -14.59
C GLU A 8 9.66 -22.46 -14.98
N GLU A 9 10.40 -21.76 -15.86
CA GLU A 9 9.99 -20.44 -16.37
C GLU A 9 8.66 -20.47 -17.12
N LYS A 10 8.41 -21.50 -17.94
CA LYS A 10 7.12 -21.65 -18.64
C LYS A 10 5.97 -21.89 -17.67
N ASN A 11 6.20 -22.66 -16.60
CA ASN A 11 5.19 -22.91 -15.57
C ASN A 11 5.01 -21.71 -14.62
N LEU A 12 6.08 -20.93 -14.38
CA LEU A 12 6.05 -19.63 -13.68
C LEU A 12 5.25 -18.58 -14.45
N LYS A 13 5.47 -18.46 -15.77
CA LYS A 13 4.67 -17.59 -16.64
C LYS A 13 3.20 -18.01 -16.71
N LYS A 14 2.92 -19.32 -16.66
CA LYS A 14 1.56 -19.85 -16.56
C LYS A 14 0.90 -19.66 -15.19
N THR A 15 1.67 -19.48 -14.11
CA THR A 15 1.10 -19.38 -12.75
C THR A 15 0.62 -17.98 -12.37
N PHE A 16 0.83 -16.96 -13.21
CA PHE A 16 0.54 -15.56 -12.91
C PHE A 16 -0.07 -14.79 -14.09
N ILE A 17 -0.83 -15.46 -14.97
CA ILE A 17 -1.36 -14.82 -16.19
C ILE A 17 -2.32 -13.68 -15.83
N ILE A 18 -3.29 -13.94 -14.94
CA ILE A 18 -4.21 -12.88 -14.47
C ILE A 18 -3.46 -11.78 -13.73
N ALA A 19 -2.48 -12.11 -12.90
CA ALA A 19 -1.65 -11.12 -12.21
C ALA A 19 -0.94 -10.19 -13.20
N THR A 20 -0.42 -10.76 -14.28
CA THR A 20 0.26 -10.03 -15.36
C THR A 20 -0.73 -9.14 -16.11
N LEU A 21 -1.93 -9.64 -16.41
CA LEU A 21 -2.98 -8.86 -17.10
C LEU A 21 -3.50 -7.71 -16.23
N CYS A 22 -3.77 -7.93 -14.95
CA CYS A 22 -4.14 -6.86 -14.01
C CYS A 22 -3.02 -5.81 -13.91
N SER A 23 -1.76 -6.24 -13.79
CA SER A 23 -0.60 -5.33 -13.75
C SER A 23 -0.46 -4.55 -15.06
N THR A 24 -0.72 -5.19 -16.20
CA THR A 24 -0.71 -4.53 -17.52
C THR A 24 -1.81 -3.47 -17.60
N LEU A 25 -3.01 -3.79 -17.11
CA LEU A 25 -4.15 -2.88 -17.11
C LEU A 25 -3.89 -1.67 -16.20
N ILE A 26 -3.34 -1.89 -14.99
CA ILE A 26 -2.87 -0.81 -14.11
C ILE A 26 -1.75 0.00 -14.78
N GLY A 27 -0.81 -0.67 -15.44
CA GLY A 27 0.25 -0.04 -16.22
C GLY A 27 -0.29 0.85 -17.33
N THR A 28 -1.38 0.44 -18.00
CA THR A 28 -2.04 1.25 -19.03
C THR A 28 -2.71 2.49 -18.43
N PHE A 29 -3.31 2.40 -17.24
CA PHE A 29 -3.84 3.57 -16.54
C PHE A 29 -2.74 4.57 -16.18
N THR A 30 -1.64 4.09 -15.58
CA THR A 30 -0.50 4.94 -15.20
C THR A 30 0.17 5.57 -16.41
N SER A 31 0.33 4.81 -17.50
CA SER A 31 0.93 5.30 -18.74
C SER A 31 0.05 6.34 -19.42
N SER A 32 -1.27 6.13 -19.42
CA SER A 32 -2.24 7.10 -19.97
C SER A 32 -2.21 8.41 -19.18
N MET A 33 -2.05 8.33 -17.85
CA MET A 33 -1.89 9.50 -16.98
C MET A 33 -0.58 10.24 -17.26
N GLY A 34 0.56 9.54 -17.27
CA GLY A 34 1.86 10.17 -17.48
C GLY A 34 2.03 10.77 -18.89
N LEU A 35 1.42 10.17 -19.91
CA LEU A 35 1.39 10.73 -21.26
C LEU A 35 0.56 12.01 -21.31
N TRP A 36 -0.56 12.03 -20.60
CA TRP A 36 -1.41 13.21 -20.48
C TRP A 36 -0.74 14.34 -19.69
N ASP A 37 -0.03 14.04 -18.59
CA ASP A 37 0.71 15.04 -17.80
C ASP A 37 1.72 15.77 -18.69
N ARG A 38 2.46 15.02 -19.50
CA ARG A 38 3.44 15.58 -20.45
C ARG A 38 2.80 16.44 -21.55
N ILE A 39 1.64 16.04 -22.07
CA ILE A 39 0.91 16.83 -23.08
C ILE A 39 0.44 18.16 -22.46
N ASN A 40 0.07 18.14 -21.18
CA ASN A 40 -0.42 19.33 -20.50
C ASN A 40 0.73 20.26 -20.02
N GLU A 41 1.84 19.69 -19.55
CA GLU A 41 3.05 20.43 -19.15
C GLU A 41 3.71 21.16 -20.33
N LYS A 42 3.86 20.50 -21.50
CA LYS A 42 4.34 21.16 -22.74
C LYS A 42 3.53 22.40 -23.10
N ARG A 43 2.27 22.47 -22.66
CA ARG A 43 1.36 23.60 -22.92
C ARG A 43 1.43 24.68 -21.86
N LYS A 44 1.63 24.35 -20.57
CA LYS A 44 1.97 25.35 -19.55
C LYS A 44 3.20 26.16 -20.00
N GLN A 45 4.19 25.48 -20.58
CA GLN A 45 5.37 26.12 -21.16
C GLN A 45 5.01 27.06 -22.32
N LYS A 46 4.28 26.60 -23.35
CA LYS A 46 3.86 27.45 -24.49
C LYS A 46 2.99 28.66 -24.09
N LYS A 47 2.17 28.54 -23.04
CA LYS A 47 1.29 29.62 -22.57
C LYS A 47 2.07 30.69 -21.77
N ILE A 48 3.17 30.30 -21.13
CA ILE A 48 4.11 31.22 -20.48
C ILE A 48 4.93 31.97 -21.55
N ASP A 49 5.30 31.27 -22.64
CA ASP A 49 6.08 31.86 -23.74
C ASP A 49 5.28 32.86 -24.61
N TYR A 50 3.94 32.81 -24.61
CA TYR A 50 3.07 33.69 -25.42
C TYR A 50 2.63 34.98 -24.69
N LYS A 51 3.09 35.22 -23.45
CA LYS A 51 2.83 36.45 -22.68
C LYS A 51 3.98 37.45 -22.81
N GLN A 52 4.27 37.84 -24.04
CA GLN A 52 4.88 39.12 -24.37
C GLN A 52 4.06 39.70 -25.51
N ASP A 53 3.17 40.63 -25.18
CA ASP A 53 3.08 41.92 -25.86
C ASP A 53 1.95 42.77 -25.26
N ASP A 54 2.32 44.01 -24.98
CA ASP A 54 1.52 45.03 -24.30
C ASP A 54 0.60 45.79 -25.27
N GLN A 55 -0.37 46.48 -24.64
CA GLN A 55 -1.22 47.59 -25.13
C GLN A 55 -2.61 47.17 -25.67
N ILE A 56 -3.77 47.71 -25.26
CA ILE A 56 -4.13 49.03 -24.71
C ILE A 56 -5.33 48.93 -23.74
N LYS A 57 -5.31 49.85 -22.78
CA LYS A 57 -6.11 50.10 -21.57
C LYS A 57 -7.65 50.09 -21.69
N GLU A 58 -8.24 49.97 -22.88
CA GLU A 58 -9.70 49.92 -23.10
C GLU A 58 -10.23 48.49 -23.31
N LEU A 59 -9.33 47.53 -23.60
CA LEU A 59 -9.63 46.11 -23.58
C LEU A 59 -9.86 45.57 -22.17
N LYS A 60 -9.49 46.30 -21.11
CA LYS A 60 -9.46 45.77 -19.74
C LYS A 60 -10.80 45.27 -19.23
N GLU A 61 -11.92 45.91 -19.56
CA GLU A 61 -13.23 45.49 -19.02
C GLU A 61 -13.88 44.35 -19.85
N LYS A 62 -13.66 44.33 -21.17
CA LYS A 62 -14.06 43.21 -22.05
C LYS A 62 -13.15 42.00 -21.87
N VAL A 63 -11.85 42.23 -21.66
CA VAL A 63 -10.87 41.23 -21.29
C VAL A 63 -11.17 40.73 -19.90
N GLU A 64 -11.48 41.56 -18.90
CA GLU A 64 -11.81 41.07 -17.56
C GLU A 64 -13.07 40.19 -17.57
N LYS A 65 -14.12 40.55 -18.31
CA LYS A 65 -15.29 39.66 -18.48
C LYS A 65 -14.98 38.41 -19.31
N ALA A 66 -14.15 38.51 -20.35
CA ALA A 66 -13.71 37.37 -21.15
C ALA A 66 -12.71 36.48 -20.39
N GLU A 67 -11.90 37.04 -19.51
CA GLU A 67 -10.86 36.42 -18.69
C GLU A 67 -11.48 35.81 -17.45
N GLN A 68 -12.55 36.39 -16.87
CA GLN A 68 -13.39 35.73 -15.88
C GLN A 68 -14.12 34.53 -16.48
N ARG A 69 -14.70 34.67 -17.69
CA ARG A 69 -15.32 33.53 -18.41
C ARG A 69 -14.29 32.47 -18.79
N PHE A 70 -13.11 32.88 -19.26
CA PHE A 70 -12.03 31.98 -19.64
C PHE A 70 -11.40 31.32 -18.41
N ASN A 71 -11.19 32.04 -17.31
CA ASN A 71 -10.72 31.48 -16.03
C ASN A 71 -11.77 30.54 -15.42
N GLN A 72 -13.07 30.86 -15.48
CA GLN A 72 -14.11 29.90 -15.07
C GLN A 72 -14.10 28.64 -15.92
N GLN A 73 -14.02 28.78 -17.24
CA GLN A 73 -14.01 27.65 -18.16
C GLN A 73 -12.72 26.83 -18.04
N GLN A 74 -11.59 27.49 -17.78
CA GLN A 74 -10.29 26.88 -17.52
C GLN A 74 -10.23 26.21 -16.15
N ASN A 75 -10.80 26.80 -15.09
CA ASN A 75 -10.91 26.17 -13.78
C ASN A 75 -11.83 24.95 -13.82
N GLN A 76 -12.95 25.02 -14.55
CA GLN A 76 -13.80 23.84 -14.78
C GLN A 76 -13.08 22.75 -15.58
N PHE A 77 -12.22 23.13 -16.52
CA PHE A 77 -11.42 22.19 -17.28
C PHE A 77 -10.34 21.54 -16.41
N ASN A 78 -9.63 22.32 -15.59
CA ASN A 78 -8.62 21.84 -14.64
C ASN A 78 -9.22 20.88 -13.60
N ASN A 79 -10.36 21.22 -12.99
CA ASN A 79 -11.04 20.33 -12.04
C ASN A 79 -11.40 18.98 -12.69
N ARG A 80 -11.91 19.00 -13.92
CA ARG A 80 -12.18 17.75 -14.67
C ARG A 80 -10.94 16.97 -15.04
N GLN A 81 -9.81 17.67 -15.15
CA GLN A 81 -8.53 17.06 -15.42
C GLN A 81 -8.00 16.35 -14.17
N GLU A 82 -8.18 16.93 -12.98
CA GLU A 82 -7.96 16.23 -11.71
C GLU A 82 -8.93 15.05 -11.54
N ASP A 83 -10.20 15.21 -11.93
CA ASP A 83 -11.19 14.12 -11.90
C ASP A 83 -10.78 12.92 -12.77
N LEU A 84 -10.15 13.17 -13.93
CA LEU A 84 -9.64 12.11 -14.81
C LEU A 84 -8.49 11.33 -14.15
N GLY A 85 -7.50 12.03 -13.58
CA GLY A 85 -6.37 11.40 -12.89
C GLY A 85 -6.84 10.59 -11.66
N ASN A 86 -7.75 11.17 -10.88
CA ASN A 86 -8.39 10.51 -9.75
C ASN A 86 -9.19 9.27 -10.19
N ASN A 87 -9.92 9.35 -11.31
CA ASN A 87 -10.67 8.23 -11.85
C ASN A 87 -9.75 7.07 -12.24
N PHE A 88 -8.64 7.32 -12.93
CA PHE A 88 -7.69 6.28 -13.31
C PHE A 88 -7.01 5.65 -12.09
N HIS A 89 -6.59 6.46 -11.11
CA HIS A 89 -5.97 5.95 -9.89
C HIS A 89 -6.94 5.09 -9.08
N MET A 90 -8.18 5.55 -8.89
CA MET A 90 -9.24 4.78 -8.21
C MET A 90 -9.58 3.50 -8.97
N SER A 91 -9.68 3.55 -10.30
CA SER A 91 -9.99 2.39 -11.13
C SER A 91 -8.91 1.31 -11.02
N GLY A 92 -7.63 1.70 -11.07
CA GLY A 92 -6.52 0.78 -10.85
C GLY A 92 -6.52 0.18 -9.44
N ALA A 93 -6.75 1.01 -8.41
CA ALA A 93 -6.78 0.56 -7.02
C ALA A 93 -7.93 -0.43 -6.74
N MET A 94 -9.11 -0.22 -7.34
CA MET A 94 -10.25 -1.13 -7.21
C MET A 94 -9.96 -2.50 -7.82
N ILE A 95 -9.38 -2.55 -9.01
CA ILE A 95 -9.01 -3.80 -9.68
C ILE A 95 -7.94 -4.53 -8.88
N GLN A 96 -6.92 -3.81 -8.40
CA GLN A 96 -5.87 -4.39 -7.54
C GLN A 96 -6.47 -4.99 -6.27
N ARG A 97 -7.36 -4.26 -5.59
CA ARG A 97 -8.04 -4.74 -4.38
C ARG A 97 -8.87 -5.99 -4.65
N GLN A 98 -9.64 -6.02 -5.75
CA GLN A 98 -10.44 -7.19 -6.12
C GLN A 98 -9.55 -8.41 -6.43
N TYR A 99 -8.44 -8.19 -7.12
CA TYR A 99 -7.45 -9.24 -7.38
C TYR A 99 -6.84 -9.75 -6.07
N ASP A 100 -6.40 -8.86 -5.18
CA ASP A 100 -5.79 -9.21 -3.91
C ASP A 100 -6.77 -9.98 -3.00
N GLU A 101 -8.05 -9.61 -3.00
CA GLU A 101 -9.11 -10.33 -2.29
C GLU A 101 -9.32 -11.74 -2.85
N GLY A 102 -9.44 -11.88 -4.17
CA GLY A 102 -9.59 -13.17 -4.82
C GLY A 102 -8.37 -14.07 -4.61
N TYR A 103 -7.16 -13.50 -4.72
CA TYR A 103 -5.91 -14.20 -4.46
C TYR A 103 -5.76 -14.60 -2.99
N GLY A 104 -6.19 -13.76 -2.05
CA GLY A 104 -6.16 -14.06 -0.62
C GLY A 104 -7.01 -15.28 -0.27
N ARG A 105 -8.17 -15.46 -0.90
CA ARG A 105 -9.07 -16.59 -0.61
C ARG A 105 -8.72 -17.87 -1.38
N LEU A 106 -8.36 -17.76 -2.65
CA LEU A 106 -8.24 -18.89 -3.58
C LEU A 106 -6.78 -19.19 -3.98
N GLY A 107 -5.84 -18.35 -3.55
CA GLY A 107 -4.40 -18.56 -3.71
C GLY A 107 -3.95 -18.68 -5.16
N ARG A 108 -3.04 -19.61 -5.42
CA ARG A 108 -2.40 -19.77 -6.75
C ARG A 108 -3.38 -20.13 -7.86
N ARG A 109 -4.52 -20.79 -7.56
CA ARG A 109 -5.53 -21.15 -8.56
C ARG A 109 -6.21 -19.91 -9.14
N PHE A 110 -6.38 -18.88 -8.31
CA PHE A 110 -6.92 -17.60 -8.76
C PHE A 110 -5.94 -16.82 -9.62
N ALA A 111 -4.65 -16.78 -9.24
CA ALA A 111 -3.60 -16.10 -10.01
C ALA A 111 -3.30 -16.73 -11.37
N MET A 112 -3.45 -18.06 -11.48
CA MET A 112 -3.28 -18.79 -12.73
C MET A 112 -4.34 -18.37 -13.75
N GLY A 113 -5.60 -18.30 -13.31
CA GLY A 113 -6.71 -17.93 -14.18
C GLY A 113 -7.27 -19.07 -15.02
N ASP A 114 -8.44 -18.82 -15.59
CA ASP A 114 -9.00 -19.62 -16.67
C ASP A 114 -8.96 -18.82 -17.98
N THR A 115 -9.00 -19.54 -19.11
CA THR A 115 -8.93 -18.95 -20.45
C THR A 115 -10.05 -17.94 -20.70
N LEU A 116 -11.20 -18.10 -20.06
CA LEU A 116 -12.31 -17.16 -20.14
C LEU A 116 -11.97 -15.81 -19.49
N THR A 117 -11.46 -15.81 -18.27
CA THR A 117 -11.08 -14.57 -17.56
C THR A 117 -9.89 -13.91 -18.23
N GLU A 118 -8.92 -14.68 -18.73
CA GLU A 118 -7.79 -14.16 -19.49
C GLU A 118 -8.27 -13.39 -20.73
N ASN A 119 -9.14 -14.00 -21.54
CA ASN A 119 -9.69 -13.36 -22.74
C ASN A 119 -10.49 -12.09 -22.40
N GLN A 120 -11.29 -12.14 -21.32
CA GLN A 120 -12.07 -10.99 -20.87
C GLN A 120 -11.18 -9.82 -20.42
N LEU A 121 -10.14 -10.09 -19.60
CA LEU A 121 -9.21 -9.06 -19.14
C LEU A 121 -8.38 -8.50 -20.30
N GLN A 122 -7.92 -9.34 -21.23
CA GLN A 122 -7.23 -8.88 -22.44
C GLN A 122 -8.12 -7.96 -23.29
N ALA A 123 -9.40 -8.29 -23.45
CA ALA A 123 -10.34 -7.44 -24.17
C ALA A 123 -10.48 -6.06 -23.52
N GLN A 124 -10.49 -5.97 -22.18
CA GLN A 124 -10.52 -4.68 -21.48
C GLN A 124 -9.24 -3.88 -21.69
N VAL A 125 -8.07 -4.52 -21.66
CA VAL A 125 -6.78 -3.86 -21.94
C VAL A 125 -6.78 -3.28 -23.36
N ILE A 126 -7.18 -4.09 -24.35
CA ILE A 126 -7.19 -3.66 -25.76
C ILE A 126 -8.17 -2.50 -25.96
N SER A 127 -9.39 -2.62 -25.43
CA SER A 127 -10.43 -1.60 -25.55
C SER A 127 -9.97 -0.27 -24.94
N LEU A 128 -9.38 -0.30 -23.74
CA LEU A 128 -8.86 0.89 -23.08
C LEU A 128 -7.70 1.51 -23.87
N GLN A 129 -6.74 0.70 -24.32
CA GLN A 129 -5.61 1.18 -25.13
C GLN A 129 -6.10 1.81 -26.44
N GLN A 130 -7.05 1.19 -27.14
CA GLN A 130 -7.62 1.72 -28.37
C GLN A 130 -8.32 3.06 -28.14
N ALA A 131 -9.09 3.21 -27.06
CA ALA A 131 -9.76 4.46 -26.71
C ALA A 131 -8.74 5.58 -26.43
N VAL A 132 -7.69 5.29 -25.67
CA VAL A 132 -6.60 6.24 -25.37
C VAL A 132 -5.86 6.64 -26.64
N ILE A 133 -5.46 5.67 -27.47
CA ILE A 133 -4.75 5.92 -28.72
C ILE A 133 -5.59 6.77 -29.66
N THR A 134 -6.87 6.42 -29.85
CA THR A 134 -7.77 7.15 -30.77
C THR A 134 -7.92 8.61 -30.35
N VAL A 135 -8.16 8.85 -29.05
CA VAL A 135 -8.32 10.19 -28.50
C VAL A 135 -7.03 11.02 -28.63
N LEU A 136 -5.87 10.40 -28.38
CA LEU A 136 -4.58 11.09 -28.46
C LEU A 136 -4.14 11.32 -29.91
N GLN A 137 -4.34 10.34 -30.79
CA GLN A 137 -4.07 10.50 -32.22
C GLN A 137 -4.93 11.61 -32.80
N ASP A 138 -6.23 11.63 -32.52
CA ASP A 138 -7.12 12.68 -33.02
C ASP A 138 -6.73 14.08 -32.48
N ALA A 139 -6.28 14.17 -31.22
CA ALA A 139 -5.76 15.41 -30.67
C ALA A 139 -4.44 15.84 -31.33
N LEU A 140 -3.56 14.89 -31.66
CA LEU A 140 -2.26 15.15 -32.30
C LEU A 140 -2.41 15.50 -33.79
N TYR A 141 -3.23 14.77 -34.54
CA TYR A 141 -3.44 15.00 -35.97
C TYR A 141 -4.09 16.35 -36.25
N ASN A 142 -4.98 16.80 -35.37
CA ASN A 142 -5.66 18.09 -35.51
C ASN A 142 -4.96 19.23 -34.76
N ASP A 143 -3.77 19.00 -34.18
CA ASP A 143 -3.03 19.95 -33.34
C ASP A 143 -3.89 20.65 -32.27
N ARG A 144 -4.94 19.96 -31.82
CA ARG A 144 -5.99 20.54 -30.97
C ARG A 144 -5.86 20.10 -29.52
N GLN A 145 -6.49 20.87 -28.63
CA GLN A 145 -6.63 20.44 -27.25
C GLN A 145 -7.58 19.24 -27.16
N LEU A 146 -7.34 18.38 -26.17
CA LEU A 146 -8.32 17.37 -25.78
C LEU A 146 -9.58 18.14 -25.36
N SER A 147 -10.66 17.91 -26.09
CA SER A 147 -11.92 18.58 -25.80
C SER A 147 -12.54 17.96 -24.55
N ARG A 148 -13.54 18.65 -24.00
CA ARG A 148 -14.39 18.09 -22.95
C ARG A 148 -15.04 16.75 -23.38
N ALA A 149 -15.33 16.59 -24.66
CA ALA A 149 -15.86 15.35 -25.21
C ALA A 149 -14.81 14.22 -25.19
N ASP A 150 -13.55 14.53 -25.49
CA ASP A 150 -12.46 13.56 -25.47
C ASP A 150 -12.17 13.07 -24.05
N LEU A 151 -12.19 13.99 -23.06
CA LEU A 151 -12.10 13.64 -21.65
C LEU A 151 -13.25 12.73 -21.22
N SER A 152 -14.48 13.02 -21.65
CA SER A 152 -15.63 12.16 -21.33
C SER A 152 -15.52 10.77 -21.94
N LYS A 153 -14.95 10.65 -23.16
CA LYS A 153 -14.69 9.36 -23.81
C LYS A 153 -13.64 8.55 -23.03
N LEU A 154 -12.58 9.20 -22.54
CA LEU A 154 -11.56 8.54 -21.71
C LEU A 154 -12.12 8.07 -20.37
N ILE A 155 -12.93 8.90 -19.69
CA ILE A 155 -13.58 8.51 -18.43
C ILE A 155 -14.55 7.34 -18.66
N ALA A 156 -15.34 7.38 -19.73
CA ALA A 156 -16.26 6.29 -20.08
C ALA A 156 -15.51 4.99 -20.37
N ALA A 157 -14.44 5.05 -21.16
CA ALA A 157 -13.60 3.89 -21.45
C ALA A 157 -12.90 3.34 -20.19
N SER A 158 -12.44 4.23 -19.31
CA SER A 158 -11.84 3.87 -18.02
C SER A 158 -12.83 3.13 -17.12
N ASN A 159 -14.04 3.69 -16.95
CA ASN A 159 -15.10 3.06 -16.15
C ASN A 159 -15.51 1.71 -16.73
N GLN A 160 -15.68 1.63 -18.06
CA GLN A 160 -16.01 0.37 -18.74
C GLN A 160 -14.92 -0.68 -18.54
N ALA A 161 -13.65 -0.32 -18.70
CA ALA A 161 -12.52 -1.22 -18.48
C ALA A 161 -12.44 -1.68 -17.03
N ARG A 162 -12.70 -0.78 -16.07
CA ARG A 162 -12.77 -1.10 -14.65
C ARG A 162 -13.88 -2.09 -14.36
N ASP A 163 -15.11 -1.76 -14.74
CA ASP A 163 -16.30 -2.55 -14.40
C ASP A 163 -16.21 -3.94 -15.07
N GLY A 164 -15.80 -3.99 -16.35
CA GLY A 164 -15.56 -5.25 -17.06
C GLY A 164 -14.44 -6.09 -16.43
N SER A 165 -13.39 -5.47 -15.89
CA SER A 165 -12.31 -6.19 -15.20
C SER A 165 -12.76 -6.71 -13.84
N LEU A 166 -13.52 -5.93 -13.08
CA LEU A 166 -14.07 -6.35 -11.79
C LEU A 166 -15.05 -7.52 -11.97
N ASP A 167 -15.92 -7.45 -12.97
CA ASP A 167 -16.88 -8.52 -13.26
C ASP A 167 -16.18 -9.81 -13.70
N ALA A 168 -15.14 -9.71 -14.56
CA ALA A 168 -14.33 -10.86 -14.95
C ALA A 168 -13.70 -11.54 -13.72
N LEU A 169 -13.10 -10.76 -12.81
CA LEU A 169 -12.48 -11.27 -11.58
C LEU A 169 -13.51 -11.90 -10.61
N ARG A 170 -14.69 -11.30 -10.46
CA ARG A 170 -15.77 -11.85 -9.61
C ARG A 170 -16.33 -13.14 -10.18
N GLN A 171 -16.56 -13.19 -11.49
CA GLN A 171 -17.06 -14.39 -12.16
C GLN A 171 -16.03 -15.53 -12.07
N HIS A 172 -14.74 -15.23 -12.21
CA HIS A 172 -13.66 -16.18 -11.99
C HIS A 172 -13.66 -16.75 -10.56
N GLN A 173 -13.80 -15.86 -9.57
CA GLN A 173 -13.90 -16.24 -8.17
C GLN A 173 -15.09 -17.18 -7.92
N GLN A 174 -16.25 -16.88 -8.53
CA GLN A 174 -17.44 -17.71 -8.40
C GLN A 174 -17.26 -19.10 -9.03
N ARG A 175 -16.64 -19.18 -10.22
CA ARG A 175 -16.36 -20.47 -10.88
C ARG A 175 -15.40 -21.33 -10.04
N LEU A 176 -14.33 -20.73 -9.51
CA LEU A 176 -13.40 -21.44 -8.64
C LEU A 176 -14.04 -21.88 -7.30
N ALA A 177 -15.01 -21.12 -6.79
CA ALA A 177 -15.75 -21.51 -5.59
C ALA A 177 -16.73 -22.67 -5.85
N LEU A 178 -17.32 -22.75 -7.04
CA LEU A 178 -18.22 -23.85 -7.43
C LEU A 178 -17.46 -25.15 -7.75
N GLU A 179 -16.23 -25.05 -8.22
CA GLU A 179 -15.32 -26.19 -8.44
C GLU A 179 -14.61 -26.68 -7.16
N ALA A 180 -14.88 -26.05 -6.00
CA ALA A 180 -14.35 -26.52 -4.74
C ALA A 180 -15.09 -27.80 -4.29
N PRO A 181 -14.39 -28.88 -3.93
CA PRO A 181 -15.06 -30.07 -3.38
C PRO A 181 -15.85 -29.70 -2.12
N PRO A 182 -17.04 -30.28 -1.89
CA PRO A 182 -17.87 -29.94 -0.74
C PRO A 182 -17.10 -30.17 0.56
N PRO A 183 -17.31 -29.34 1.60
CA PRO A 183 -16.68 -29.55 2.89
C PRO A 183 -17.09 -30.92 3.41
N ARG A 184 -16.11 -31.81 3.56
CA ARG A 184 -16.30 -33.14 4.13
C ARG A 184 -16.76 -32.94 5.58
N SER A 185 -18.02 -33.25 5.87
CA SER A 185 -18.54 -33.28 7.23
C SER A 185 -17.73 -34.27 8.06
N LEU A 186 -17.08 -33.77 9.12
CA LEU A 186 -16.34 -34.59 10.07
C LEU A 186 -17.34 -35.37 10.95
N PRO A 187 -17.13 -36.68 11.20
CA PRO A 187 -17.93 -37.42 12.16
C PRO A 187 -17.55 -37.00 13.58
N SER A 188 -18.57 -36.81 14.42
CA SER A 188 -18.43 -36.70 15.87
C SER A 188 -17.97 -38.04 16.44
N THR A 189 -16.79 -38.07 17.07
CA THR A 189 -16.39 -39.22 17.89
C THR A 189 -16.01 -38.77 19.29
N SER A 190 -16.89 -39.14 20.22
CA SER A 190 -16.70 -39.20 21.65
C SER A 190 -15.40 -39.90 22.05
N SER A 191 -14.78 -39.33 23.07
CA SER A 191 -13.62 -39.80 23.82
C SER A 191 -13.68 -41.27 24.26
N SER A 192 -12.58 -41.99 24.09
CA SER A 192 -12.21 -43.13 24.93
C SER A 192 -10.69 -43.26 25.00
N SER A 193 -10.18 -43.20 26.23
CA SER A 193 -8.77 -43.19 26.61
C SER A 193 -8.03 -44.50 26.29
N THR A 194 -6.80 -44.39 25.80
CA THR A 194 -5.71 -45.32 26.18
C THR A 194 -4.35 -44.66 25.98
N ARG A 195 -3.51 -44.72 27.02
CA ARG A 195 -2.10 -44.27 27.10
C ARG A 195 -1.27 -44.89 25.96
N SER A 196 -0.46 -44.17 25.18
CA SER A 196 0.96 -43.83 25.45
C SER A 196 1.59 -43.11 24.23
N SER A 197 2.58 -42.24 24.47
CA SER A 197 3.54 -41.59 23.54
C SER A 197 3.04 -40.61 22.46
N SER A 198 2.89 -39.34 22.87
CA SER A 198 3.41 -38.12 22.20
C SER A 198 3.51 -38.08 20.67
N SER A 199 2.38 -38.18 19.98
CA SER A 199 2.22 -37.72 18.60
C SER A 199 1.24 -36.55 18.55
N LEU A 200 1.79 -35.36 18.27
CA LEU A 200 1.21 -34.17 17.63
C LEU A 200 -0.33 -34.17 17.47
N SER A 201 -1.01 -33.41 18.32
CA SER A 201 -2.34 -32.88 18.00
C SER A 201 -2.17 -31.80 16.93
N ALA A 202 -2.23 -32.21 15.66
CA ALA A 202 -1.92 -31.41 14.48
C ALA A 202 -3.10 -30.60 13.93
N ASP A 203 -3.90 -29.96 14.80
CA ASP A 203 -5.05 -29.14 14.38
C ASP A 203 -4.97 -27.68 14.90
N GLY A 204 -3.77 -27.19 15.22
CA GLY A 204 -3.55 -25.81 15.62
C GLY A 204 -2.87 -25.02 14.51
N LEU A 205 -3.45 -23.87 14.11
CA LEU A 205 -2.83 -22.93 13.16
C LEU A 205 -1.40 -22.54 13.58
N PHE A 206 -1.16 -22.45 14.89
CA PHE A 206 0.13 -22.12 15.48
C PHE A 206 0.84 -23.37 16.01
N CYS A 207 2.17 -23.35 15.95
CA CYS A 207 2.98 -24.35 16.63
C CYS A 207 2.74 -24.34 18.15
N ARG A 208 2.84 -25.49 18.81
CA ARG A 208 2.66 -25.60 20.27
C ARG A 208 3.55 -24.62 21.05
N TYR A 209 4.81 -24.47 20.64
CA TYR A 209 5.72 -23.51 21.24
C TYR A 209 5.29 -22.06 20.99
N ALA A 210 4.77 -21.75 19.80
CA ALA A 210 4.25 -20.43 19.48
C ALA A 210 3.04 -20.07 20.36
N ILE A 211 2.11 -21.00 20.55
CA ILE A 211 0.95 -20.85 21.44
C ILE A 211 1.41 -20.54 22.86
N ASP A 212 2.40 -21.27 23.38
CA ASP A 212 2.93 -21.00 24.72
C ASP A 212 3.44 -19.56 24.85
N LEU A 213 4.14 -19.03 23.83
CA LEU A 213 4.62 -17.66 23.83
C LEU A 213 3.48 -16.62 23.77
N GLN A 214 2.38 -16.94 23.07
CA GLN A 214 1.19 -16.09 23.04
C GLN A 214 0.47 -16.05 24.39
N THR A 215 0.36 -17.21 25.06
CA THR A 215 -0.33 -17.31 26.36
C THR A 215 0.50 -16.83 27.54
N LEU A 216 1.84 -16.91 27.44
CA LEU A 216 2.78 -16.59 28.51
C LEU A 216 3.72 -15.46 28.04
N PRO A 217 3.33 -14.19 28.20
CA PRO A 217 4.10 -13.05 27.69
C PRO A 217 5.52 -12.96 28.31
N ASN A 218 5.70 -13.45 29.54
CA ASN A 218 6.99 -13.42 30.25
C ASN A 218 7.83 -14.69 30.06
N LYS A 219 7.39 -15.67 29.27
CA LYS A 219 8.16 -16.91 29.03
C LYS A 219 9.42 -16.59 28.22
N PRO A 220 10.65 -16.91 28.66
CA PRO A 220 11.85 -16.63 27.86
C PRO A 220 11.87 -17.44 26.56
N LEU A 221 12.55 -16.93 25.54
CA LEU A 221 12.85 -17.69 24.33
C LEU A 221 13.78 -18.86 24.66
N ALA A 222 13.63 -19.97 23.93
CA ALA A 222 14.48 -21.14 24.08
C ALA A 222 15.93 -20.81 23.69
N ALA A 223 16.90 -21.53 24.28
CA ALA A 223 18.33 -21.29 24.06
C ALA A 223 18.73 -21.36 22.57
N ASP A 224 18.02 -22.14 21.76
CA ASP A 224 18.24 -22.23 20.31
C ASP A 224 18.02 -20.92 19.54
N PHE A 225 17.31 -19.95 20.14
CA PHE A 225 17.07 -18.62 19.57
C PHE A 225 18.04 -17.56 20.10
N ALA A 226 18.93 -17.89 21.04
CA ALA A 226 19.97 -17.00 21.52
C ALA A 226 20.97 -16.67 20.39
N PRO A 227 21.76 -15.57 20.50
CA PRO A 227 22.81 -15.25 19.54
C PRO A 227 23.75 -16.45 19.30
N GLY A 228 23.94 -16.84 18.03
CA GLY A 228 24.72 -18.03 17.65
C GLY A 228 23.97 -19.36 17.73
N GLY A 229 22.69 -19.36 18.13
CA GLY A 229 21.81 -20.52 18.13
C GLY A 229 21.35 -20.94 16.72
N ARG A 230 20.75 -22.12 16.62
CA ARG A 230 20.31 -22.71 15.33
C ARG A 230 18.96 -22.18 14.84
N CYS A 231 18.30 -21.32 15.62
CA CYS A 231 16.98 -20.75 15.34
C CYS A 231 15.93 -21.82 15.02
N ARG A 232 15.98 -22.96 15.72
CA ARG A 232 15.02 -24.05 15.54
C ARG A 232 14.01 -24.04 16.68
N CYS A 233 12.74 -24.26 16.33
CA CYS A 233 11.70 -24.42 17.33
C CYS A 233 11.90 -25.76 18.09
N PRO A 234 11.89 -25.76 19.42
CA PRO A 234 12.04 -26.98 20.22
C PRO A 234 10.82 -27.92 20.13
N ALA A 235 9.66 -27.43 19.68
CA ALA A 235 8.44 -28.23 19.58
C ALA A 235 8.23 -28.87 18.19
N CYS A 236 8.39 -28.10 17.11
CA CYS A 236 8.18 -28.61 15.74
C CYS A 236 9.48 -28.84 14.94
N GLY A 237 10.65 -28.41 15.45
CA GLY A 237 11.94 -28.59 14.80
C GLY A 237 12.19 -27.68 13.58
N VAL A 238 11.19 -26.91 13.16
CA VAL A 238 11.29 -25.95 12.05
C VAL A 238 12.33 -24.89 12.35
N ARG A 239 13.11 -24.52 11.33
CA ARG A 239 14.00 -23.37 11.37
C ARG A 239 13.20 -22.09 11.11
N ILE A 240 13.29 -21.14 12.01
CA ILE A 240 12.62 -19.84 11.91
C ILE A 240 13.65 -18.84 11.40
N ASP A 241 13.31 -18.12 10.33
CA ASP A 241 14.18 -17.11 9.72
C ASP A 241 14.12 -15.77 10.48
N ALA A 242 14.40 -15.82 11.78
CA ALA A 242 14.52 -14.66 12.65
C ALA A 242 15.60 -14.91 13.71
N THR A 243 16.70 -14.16 13.62
CA THR A 243 17.81 -14.20 14.57
C THR A 243 17.60 -13.21 15.73
N ALA A 244 18.43 -13.30 16.76
CA ALA A 244 18.31 -12.45 17.95
C ALA A 244 18.55 -10.96 17.65
N ASP A 245 19.32 -10.66 16.60
CA ASP A 245 19.68 -9.30 16.19
C ASP A 245 18.69 -8.70 15.18
N ASP A 246 17.73 -9.51 14.68
CA ASP A 246 16.74 -9.04 13.71
C ASP A 246 15.62 -8.26 14.41
N PHE A 247 15.41 -7.04 13.92
CA PHE A 247 14.28 -6.20 14.30
C PHE A 247 13.70 -5.50 13.07
N TRP A 248 12.38 -5.37 13.05
CA TRP A 248 11.66 -4.64 12.01
C TRP A 248 10.96 -3.43 12.60
N LYS A 249 10.85 -2.37 11.81
CA LYS A 249 10.17 -1.13 12.21
C LYS A 249 8.96 -0.89 11.32
N ILE A 250 7.82 -0.61 11.94
CA ILE A 250 6.57 -0.26 11.26
C ILE A 250 6.16 1.15 11.68
N GLY A 251 6.12 2.07 10.73
CA GLY A 251 5.61 3.43 10.93
C GLY A 251 4.11 3.51 10.62
N LYS A 252 3.32 4.07 11.54
CA LYS A 252 1.89 4.34 11.38
C LYS A 252 1.61 5.83 11.53
N ARG A 253 0.79 6.39 10.64
CA ARG A 253 0.30 7.76 10.71
C ARG A 253 -1.05 7.78 11.39
N THR A 254 -1.13 8.33 12.60
CA THR A 254 -2.37 8.44 13.36
C THR A 254 -2.80 9.90 13.48
N PRO A 255 -4.05 10.25 13.15
CA PRO A 255 -4.56 11.60 13.37
C PRO A 255 -4.75 11.85 14.86
N VAL A 256 -4.10 12.88 15.39
CA VAL A 256 -4.26 13.38 16.76
C VAL A 256 -4.94 14.75 16.70
N LEU A 257 -6.01 14.92 17.47
CA LEU A 257 -6.67 16.21 17.62
C LEU A 257 -5.95 17.01 18.72
N ILE A 258 -5.21 18.04 18.32
CA ILE A 258 -4.57 18.97 19.24
C ILE A 258 -5.50 20.17 19.39
N SER A 259 -5.92 20.45 20.62
CA SER A 259 -6.75 21.62 20.95
C SER A 259 -5.83 22.76 21.41
N GLU A 260 -5.48 23.66 20.50
CA GLU A 260 -4.81 24.92 20.83
C GLU A 260 -5.83 26.07 20.72
N ASN A 261 -5.95 26.88 21.77
CA ASN A 261 -6.73 28.13 21.78
C ASN A 261 -8.16 28.04 21.20
N ARG A 262 -8.95 27.04 21.63
CA ARG A 262 -10.35 26.79 21.21
C ARG A 262 -10.54 26.39 19.73
N LEU A 263 -9.45 26.15 18.99
CA LEU A 263 -9.48 25.60 17.63
C LEU A 263 -8.97 24.16 17.66
N GLN A 264 -9.77 23.21 17.15
CA GLN A 264 -9.34 21.82 17.00
C GLN A 264 -8.52 21.72 15.70
N LYS A 265 -7.24 21.38 15.82
CA LYS A 265 -6.38 21.12 14.66
C LYS A 265 -6.06 19.63 14.62
N GLN A 266 -6.38 18.99 13.50
CA GLN A 266 -5.98 17.61 13.25
C GLN A 266 -4.52 17.60 12.80
N VAL A 267 -3.64 17.01 13.61
CA VAL A 267 -2.22 16.84 13.32
C VAL A 267 -1.94 15.34 13.18
N PHE A 268 -1.17 14.94 12.17
CA PHE A 268 -0.79 13.54 12.01
C PHE A 268 0.48 13.24 12.80
N GLU A 269 0.37 12.35 13.79
CA GLU A 269 1.50 11.82 14.56
C GLU A 269 2.04 10.55 13.88
N ASN A 270 3.36 10.44 13.75
CA ASN A 270 4.02 9.22 13.29
C ASN A 270 4.37 8.36 14.51
N ARG A 271 3.74 7.19 14.63
CA ARG A 271 4.04 6.18 15.67
C ARG A 271 4.87 5.07 15.06
N GLU A 272 6.01 4.75 15.67
CA GLU A 272 6.89 3.67 15.22
C GLU A 272 6.77 2.47 16.15
N PHE A 273 6.58 1.28 15.59
CA PHE A 273 6.51 0.02 16.31
C PHE A 273 7.70 -0.86 15.94
N VAL A 274 8.36 -1.44 16.93
CA VAL A 274 9.49 -2.36 16.75
C VAL A 274 9.02 -3.79 16.98
N LEU A 275 9.23 -4.63 15.97
CA LEU A 275 8.93 -6.05 15.95
C LEU A 275 10.24 -6.79 16.23
N GLY A 276 10.30 -7.51 17.34
CA GLY A 276 11.45 -8.33 17.68
C GLY A 276 11.29 -9.79 17.27
N GLN A 277 12.37 -10.55 17.39
CA GLN A 277 12.43 -12.00 17.15
C GLN A 277 11.28 -12.77 17.82
N ARG A 278 10.93 -12.42 19.07
CA ARG A 278 9.86 -13.07 19.82
C ARG A 278 8.49 -12.98 19.14
N PHE A 279 8.17 -11.83 18.53
CA PHE A 279 6.92 -11.65 17.81
C PHE A 279 6.83 -12.59 16.59
N VAL A 280 7.94 -12.72 15.84
CA VAL A 280 8.02 -13.61 14.69
C VAL A 280 7.88 -15.07 15.11
N ILE A 281 8.54 -15.47 16.21
CA ILE A 281 8.47 -16.83 16.73
C ILE A 281 7.05 -17.17 17.18
N LYS A 282 6.31 -16.27 17.84
CA LYS A 282 4.93 -16.60 18.24
C LYS A 282 3.93 -16.66 17.07
N CYS A 283 4.34 -16.23 15.87
CA CYS A 283 3.52 -16.31 14.66
C CYS A 283 3.75 -17.60 13.87
N HIS A 284 4.78 -18.40 14.16
CA HIS A 284 5.08 -19.56 13.31
C HIS A 284 4.07 -20.72 13.48
N THR A 285 3.83 -21.38 12.35
CA THR A 285 3.03 -22.60 12.21
C THR A 285 3.93 -23.84 12.29
N PRO A 286 3.37 -25.04 12.52
CA PRO A 286 4.14 -26.29 12.48
C PRO A 286 4.82 -26.55 11.12
N ASP A 287 4.27 -26.00 10.03
CA ASP A 287 4.77 -26.16 8.66
C ASP A 287 5.87 -25.15 8.28
N GLY A 288 6.22 -24.23 9.19
CA GLY A 288 7.22 -23.18 8.95
C GLY A 288 6.73 -21.99 8.14
N GLN A 289 5.42 -21.84 8.01
CA GLN A 289 4.77 -20.59 7.61
C GLN A 289 4.48 -19.73 8.86
N TYR A 290 3.98 -18.51 8.65
CA TYR A 290 3.70 -17.55 9.71
C TYR A 290 2.23 -17.11 9.69
N ALA A 291 1.46 -17.49 10.70
CA ALA A 291 0.11 -16.98 10.91
C ALA A 291 0.16 -15.68 11.71
N CYS A 292 -0.58 -14.66 11.30
CA CYS A 292 -0.61 -13.39 12.02
C CYS A 292 -1.43 -13.52 13.31
N VAL A 293 -0.77 -13.34 14.46
CA VAL A 293 -1.43 -13.38 15.79
C VAL A 293 -2.47 -12.27 15.95
N LEU A 294 -2.21 -11.10 15.36
CA LEU A 294 -3.17 -9.98 15.41
C LEU A 294 -4.42 -10.27 14.57
N CYS A 295 -4.32 -10.95 13.43
CA CYS A 295 -5.51 -11.40 12.70
C CYS A 295 -6.34 -12.36 13.52
N ASN A 296 -5.70 -13.38 14.09
CA ASN A 296 -6.38 -14.37 14.93
C ASN A 296 -7.07 -13.76 16.16
N GLN A 297 -6.62 -12.57 16.62
CA GLN A 297 -7.22 -11.86 17.75
C GLN A 297 -8.30 -10.84 17.35
N PHE A 298 -8.07 -10.07 16.28
CA PHE A 298 -8.86 -8.88 15.94
C PHE A 298 -9.66 -9.00 14.65
N LYS A 299 -9.51 -10.08 13.88
CA LYS A 299 -10.15 -10.29 12.58
C LYS A 299 -10.84 -11.65 12.56
N ASP A 300 -11.87 -11.77 11.72
CA ASP A 300 -12.60 -13.02 11.52
C ASP A 300 -11.85 -14.01 10.60
N VAL A 301 -10.74 -13.57 10.01
CA VAL A 301 -9.95 -14.34 9.04
C VAL A 301 -8.48 -14.28 9.41
N ASP A 302 -7.86 -15.46 9.50
CA ASP A 302 -6.43 -15.60 9.72
C ASP A 302 -5.62 -15.28 8.47
N ALA A 303 -4.51 -14.56 8.66
CA ALA A 303 -3.55 -14.30 7.58
C ALA A 303 -2.35 -15.24 7.70
N LEU A 304 -2.08 -16.01 6.65
CA LEU A 304 -0.95 -16.94 6.56
C LEU A 304 0.11 -16.41 5.59
N CYS A 305 1.27 -16.08 6.13
CA CYS A 305 2.43 -15.50 5.45
C CYS A 305 3.52 -16.56 5.24
N ARG A 306 4.19 -16.54 4.08
CA ARG A 306 5.23 -17.54 3.75
C ARG A 306 6.62 -17.20 4.29
N SER A 307 6.86 -15.93 4.62
CA SER A 307 8.14 -15.45 5.12
C SER A 307 7.93 -14.38 6.19
N VAL A 308 8.99 -14.07 6.93
CA VAL A 308 8.98 -13.03 7.96
C VAL A 308 8.70 -11.66 7.35
N GLU A 309 9.25 -11.35 6.19
CA GLU A 309 9.02 -10.07 5.50
C GLU A 309 7.55 -9.92 5.09
N SER A 310 6.93 -11.01 4.62
CA SER A 310 5.50 -11.02 4.30
C SER A 310 4.65 -10.79 5.56
N LEU A 311 5.02 -11.40 6.69
CA LEU A 311 4.35 -11.17 7.97
C LEU A 311 4.47 -9.72 8.40
N VAL A 312 5.69 -9.15 8.39
CA VAL A 312 5.94 -7.76 8.78
C VAL A 312 5.17 -6.79 7.89
N LYS A 313 5.18 -7.00 6.57
CA LYS A 313 4.42 -6.18 5.62
C LYS A 313 2.91 -6.31 5.84
N HIS A 314 2.41 -7.50 6.13
CA HIS A 314 1.01 -7.73 6.44
C HIS A 314 0.61 -6.95 7.71
N VAL A 315 1.36 -7.13 8.80
CA VAL A 315 1.16 -6.38 10.05
C VAL A 315 1.18 -4.87 9.80
N GLY A 316 2.12 -4.41 8.98
CA GLY A 316 2.29 -2.99 8.65
C GLY A 316 1.18 -2.40 7.78
N ASN A 317 0.46 -3.20 7.01
CA ASN A 317 -0.58 -2.70 6.11
C ASN A 317 -2.00 -2.88 6.66
N PHE A 318 -2.26 -3.99 7.37
CA PHE A 318 -3.62 -4.40 7.71
C PHE A 318 -4.02 -4.14 9.15
N HIS A 319 -3.06 -3.94 10.06
CA HIS A 319 -3.34 -3.66 11.46
C HIS A 319 -3.21 -2.18 11.82
N SER A 320 -4.10 -1.67 12.67
CA SER A 320 -4.07 -0.27 13.11
C SER A 320 -2.99 -0.05 14.18
N ALA A 321 -2.64 1.21 14.46
CA ALA A 321 -1.71 1.53 15.55
C ALA A 321 -2.23 1.09 16.93
N GLU A 322 -3.56 1.07 17.09
CA GLU A 322 -4.22 0.62 18.31
C GLU A 322 -4.05 -0.89 18.48
N GLU A 323 -4.33 -1.68 17.44
CA GLU A 323 -4.14 -3.14 17.44
C GLU A 323 -2.67 -3.51 17.70
N LEU A 324 -1.72 -2.77 17.10
CA LEU A 324 -0.29 -2.95 17.34
C LEU A 324 0.11 -2.66 18.80
N SER A 325 -0.51 -1.67 19.44
CA SER A 325 -0.22 -1.28 20.82
C SER A 325 -0.75 -2.28 21.88
N MET A 326 -1.71 -3.12 21.49
CA MET A 326 -2.28 -4.14 22.38
C MET A 326 -1.37 -5.36 22.56
N ASP A 327 -0.40 -5.56 21.67
CA ASP A 327 0.50 -6.70 21.72
C ASP A 327 1.78 -6.39 22.52
N PRO A 328 2.10 -7.15 23.57
CA PRO A 328 3.22 -6.84 24.47
C PRO A 328 4.60 -7.01 23.82
N ASP A 329 4.70 -7.77 22.72
CA ASP A 329 5.95 -7.99 22.00
C ASP A 329 6.21 -6.90 20.95
N LEU A 330 5.24 -6.01 20.72
CA LEU A 330 5.34 -4.86 19.82
C LEU A 330 5.63 -3.60 20.64
N ARG A 331 6.89 -3.16 20.63
CA ARG A 331 7.29 -1.97 21.38
C ARG A 331 7.02 -0.71 20.56
N GLU A 332 6.12 0.14 21.05
CA GLU A 332 5.96 1.50 20.50
C GLU A 332 7.19 2.33 20.90
N ASN A 333 8.01 2.68 19.91
CA ASN A 333 9.06 3.65 20.09
C ASN A 333 8.42 5.02 19.87
N ARG A 334 7.94 5.64 20.95
CA ARG A 334 7.54 7.05 20.91
C ARG A 334 8.79 7.85 20.64
N ALA A 335 9.07 8.09 19.36
CA ALA A 335 9.92 9.17 18.94
C ALA A 335 9.22 10.47 19.38
N VAL A 336 9.38 10.82 20.66
CA VAL A 336 9.51 12.24 20.99
C VAL A 336 10.59 12.68 20.03
N GLU A 337 10.26 13.54 19.07
CA GLU A 337 11.25 14.37 18.43
C GLU A 337 11.95 15.14 19.57
N ARG A 338 12.91 14.49 20.23
CA ARG A 338 14.04 15.18 20.80
C ARG A 338 14.65 15.79 19.56
N ARG A 339 14.24 17.04 19.29
CA ARG A 339 15.10 18.01 18.65
C ARG A 339 16.47 17.71 19.22
N VAL A 340 17.34 17.16 18.39
CA VAL A 340 18.75 17.08 18.72
C VAL A 340 19.14 18.55 18.81
N SER A 341 19.09 19.08 20.02
CA SER A 341 19.71 20.34 20.35
C SER A 341 21.17 20.11 20.01
N LEU A 342 21.61 20.64 18.87
CA LEU A 342 23.02 20.80 18.58
C LEU A 342 23.67 21.38 19.85
N PRO A 343 24.78 20.79 20.35
CA PRO A 343 25.48 21.37 21.48
C PRO A 343 25.77 22.84 21.15
N LEU A 344 25.33 23.76 22.00
CA LEU A 344 25.67 25.16 21.83
C LEU A 344 27.20 25.26 21.77
N PRO A 345 27.76 26.03 20.82
CA PRO A 345 29.19 26.31 20.84
C PRO A 345 29.56 26.96 22.17
N PRO A 346 30.74 26.64 22.73
CA PRO A 346 31.17 27.19 24.00
C PRO A 346 31.22 28.72 23.94
N PRO A 347 30.81 29.41 25.03
CA PRO A 347 30.80 30.87 25.05
C PRO A 347 32.23 31.41 24.88
N PRO A 348 32.42 32.49 24.09
CA PRO A 348 33.72 33.14 24.02
C PRO A 348 34.07 33.73 25.39
N MET A 349 35.22 33.32 25.91
CA MET A 349 35.79 33.90 27.12
C MET A 349 36.16 35.37 26.90
N GLY A 350 35.51 36.23 27.68
CA GLY A 350 36.06 37.46 28.27
C GLY A 350 36.67 38.52 27.34
N SER A 351 35.95 39.63 27.18
CA SER A 351 36.60 40.95 27.13
C SER A 351 35.75 42.02 27.80
N VAL A 352 36.19 42.35 29.02
CA VAL A 352 36.31 43.68 29.63
C VAL A 352 35.25 44.74 29.27
N THR A 353 34.47 45.06 30.30
CA THR A 353 33.69 46.28 30.54
C THR A 353 34.17 47.54 29.82
N ARG A 354 33.26 48.18 29.08
CA ARG A 354 33.26 49.63 28.89
C ARG A 354 31.83 50.15 28.96
N GLU A 355 31.50 50.74 30.09
CA GLU A 355 30.34 51.62 30.24
C GLU A 355 30.43 52.73 29.18
N LYS A 356 29.41 52.86 28.35
CA LYS A 356 29.16 54.09 27.58
C LYS A 356 27.91 54.73 28.12
N GLN A 357 28.12 55.83 28.85
CA GLN A 357 27.11 56.77 29.30
C GLN A 357 26.28 57.26 28.11
N VAL A 358 24.96 57.18 28.25
CA VAL A 358 23.99 57.85 27.40
C VAL A 358 24.03 59.34 27.76
N LYS A 359 24.42 60.21 26.82
CA LYS A 359 24.17 61.66 26.90
C LYS A 359 22.92 61.97 26.10
N GLU A 360 21.87 62.31 26.82
CA GLU A 360 20.64 62.90 26.29
C GLU A 360 20.94 64.38 25.96
N VAL A 361 20.75 64.78 24.71
CA VAL A 361 20.88 66.18 24.27
C VAL A 361 19.49 66.76 24.12
N VAL A 362 19.12 67.65 25.05
CA VAL A 362 17.91 68.47 24.99
C VAL A 362 18.20 69.68 24.12
N TYR A 363 17.44 69.86 23.04
CA TYR A 363 17.41 71.12 22.30
C TYR A 363 16.35 72.04 22.92
N ARG A 364 16.75 73.30 23.18
CA ARG A 364 15.85 74.38 23.59
C ARG A 364 15.13 74.98 22.39
#